data_AF-A0A3M1WW64-F1
#
_entry.id   AF-A0A3M1WW64-F1
#
_cell.length_a   1.000
_cell.length_b   1.000
_cell.length_c   1.000
_cell.angle_alpha   90.00
_cell.angle_beta   90.00
_cell.angle_gamma   90.00
#
_symmetry.space_group_name_H-M   'P 1'
#
loop_
_entity.id
_entity.type
_entity.pdbx_description
1 polymer ?
#
loop_
_entity_poly.entity_id
_entity_poly.type
_entity_poly.pdbx_seq_one_letter_code
_entity_poly.pdbx_strand_id
1 'polypeptide(L)'
;MSPFLAGVTGSLFAGLATGIGGLPVFFVRKVSHRLLDTLLGFAAGVMLAATSFSLVVPAIELGGLIVTAAGMLSGALFLAVSDRIVPHFHDATGFEGMSTSL
;
A
#
# COMPACT_ATOMS: atom_id res chain seq x y z
N MET A 1 -23.22 15.13 4.06
CA MET A 1 -21.94 15.58 3.46
C MET A 1 -21.86 15.04 2.05
N SER A 2 -21.43 15.82 1.07
CA SER A 2 -21.18 15.29 -0.28
C SER A 2 -20.08 14.22 -0.21
N PRO A 3 -20.20 13.08 -0.93
CA PRO A 3 -19.20 12.02 -0.91
C PRO A 3 -17.80 12.52 -1.31
N PHE A 4 -17.76 13.54 -2.16
CA PHE A 4 -16.54 14.25 -2.53
C PHE A 4 -15.85 14.92 -1.33
N LEU A 5 -16.57 15.71 -0.52
CA LEU A 5 -15.99 16.36 0.65
C LEU A 5 -15.48 15.35 1.67
N ALA A 6 -16.21 14.24 1.87
CA ALA A 6 -15.78 13.17 2.77
C ALA A 6 -14.50 12.48 2.29
N GLY A 7 -14.37 12.25 0.98
CA GLY A 7 -13.12 11.73 0.39
C GLY A 7 -11.95 12.69 0.58
N VAL A 8 -12.14 13.98 0.30
CA VAL A 8 -11.09 15.00 0.44
C VAL A 8 -10.61 15.11 1.89
N THR A 9 -11.53 15.20 2.86
CA THR A 9 -11.13 15.29 4.27
C THR A 9 -10.47 14.00 4.74
N GLY A 10 -11.00 12.84 4.36
CA GLY A 10 -10.42 11.54 4.69
C GLY A 10 -8.98 11.39 4.17
N SER A 11 -8.74 11.70 2.89
CA SER A 11 -7.40 11.67 2.29
C SER A 11 -6.45 12.68 2.93
N LEU A 12 -6.94 13.87 3.30
CA LEU A 12 -6.13 14.87 3.99
C LEU A 12 -5.70 14.38 5.38
N PHE A 13 -6.63 13.82 6.17
CA PHE A 13 -6.31 13.25 7.47
C PHE A 13 -5.35 12.06 7.36
N ALA A 14 -5.53 11.18 6.36
CA ALA A 14 -4.61 10.07 6.11
C ALA A 14 -3.19 10.56 5.79
N GLY A 15 -3.05 11.56 4.91
CA GLY A 15 -1.76 12.15 4.57
C GLY A 15 -1.09 12.85 5.76
N LEU A 16 -1.86 13.60 6.55
CA LEU A 16 -1.35 14.21 7.79
C LEU A 16 -0.90 13.16 8.80
N ALA A 17 -1.64 12.05 8.94
CA ALA A 17 -1.25 10.95 9.81
C ALA A 17 0.08 10.32 9.39
N THR A 18 0.35 10.18 8.08
CA THR A 18 1.67 9.75 7.58
C THR A 18 2.79 10.71 7.97
N GLY A 19 2.56 12.03 7.81
CA GLY A 19 3.52 13.04 8.22
C GLY A 19 3.81 13.03 9.73
N ILE A 20 2.75 12.92 10.54
CA ILE A 20 2.85 12.81 12.00
C ILE A 20 3.59 11.52 12.40
N GLY A 21 3.28 10.40 11.75
CA GLY A 21 3.96 9.12 11.97
C GLY A 21 5.46 9.15 11.64
N GLY A 22 5.88 10.07 10.76
CA GLY A 22 7.29 10.31 10.43
C GLY A 22 8.04 11.22 11.41
N LEU A 23 7.35 12.02 12.24
CA LEU A 23 7.98 12.93 13.20
C LEU A 23 9.04 12.28 14.13
N PRO A 24 8.88 11.03 14.61
CA PRO A 24 9.87 10.39 15.47
C PRO A 24 11.28 10.28 14.86
N VAL A 25 11.42 10.31 13.53
CA VAL A 25 12.72 10.30 12.84
C VAL A 25 13.61 11.49 13.24
N PHE A 26 13.05 12.64 13.61
CA PHE A 26 13.83 13.79 14.04
C PHE A 26 14.50 13.60 15.40
N PHE A 27 13.95 12.73 16.25
CA PHE A 27 14.45 12.46 17.61
C PHE A 27 15.22 11.13 17.71
N VAL A 28 14.85 10.14 16.89
CA VAL A 28 15.42 8.79 16.91
C VAL A 28 16.41 8.61 15.77
N ARG A 29 17.72 8.61 16.08
CA ARG A 29 18.78 8.45 15.06
C ARG A 29 19.10 7.02 14.65
N LYS A 30 18.70 6.02 15.45
CA LYS A 30 18.89 4.59 15.15
C LYS A 30 17.65 3.81 15.55
N VAL A 31 16.97 3.25 14.56
CA VAL A 31 15.87 2.30 14.75
C VAL A 31 16.44 0.90 14.66
N SER A 32 16.10 0.02 15.60
CA SER A 32 16.52 -1.38 15.52
C SER A 32 15.75 -2.11 14.42
N HIS A 33 16.41 -3.02 13.70
CA HIS A 33 15.75 -3.82 12.65
C HIS A 33 14.49 -4.53 13.17
N ARG A 34 14.54 -5.07 14.39
CA ARG A 34 13.37 -5.70 15.03
C ARG A 34 12.17 -4.76 15.16
N LEU A 35 12.40 -3.50 15.56
CA LEU A 35 11.32 -2.53 15.69
C LEU A 35 10.76 -2.17 14.31
N LEU A 36 11.64 -1.98 13.32
CA LEU A 36 11.23 -1.71 11.95
C LEU A 36 10.37 -2.85 11.39
N ASP A 37 10.83 -4.10 11.50
CA ASP A 37 10.10 -5.29 11.05
C ASP A 37 8.75 -5.43 11.75
N THR A 38 8.68 -5.10 13.05
CA THR A 38 7.43 -5.12 13.82
C THR A 38 6.44 -4.06 13.30
N LEU A 39 6.93 -2.84 13.01
CA LEU A 39 6.10 -1.76 12.47
C LEU A 39 5.61 -2.07 11.04
N LEU A 40 6.47 -2.62 10.19
CA LEU A 40 6.10 -3.08 8.85
C LEU A 40 5.09 -4.22 8.90
N GLY A 41 5.31 -5.21 9.77
CA GLY A 41 4.37 -6.32 9.98
C GLY A 41 3.01 -5.84 10.49
N PHE A 42 2.99 -4.87 11.41
CA PHE A 42 1.76 -4.25 11.89
C PHE A 42 1.01 -3.53 10.75
N ALA A 43 1.72 -2.72 9.96
CA ALA A 43 1.14 -2.00 8.83
C ALA A 43 0.56 -2.97 7.77
N ALA A 44 1.31 -4.03 7.44
CA ALA A 44 0.85 -5.08 6.53
C ALA A 44 -0.42 -5.77 7.06
N GLY A 45 -0.47 -6.09 8.35
CA GLY A 45 -1.65 -6.68 8.99
C GLY A 45 -2.90 -5.78 8.92
N VAL A 46 -2.76 -4.49 9.24
CA VAL A 46 -3.86 -3.51 9.16
C VAL A 46 -4.39 -3.39 7.74
N MET A 47 -3.51 -3.31 6.74
CA MET A 47 -3.91 -3.21 5.33
C MET A 47 -4.61 -4.48 4.83
N LEU A 48 -4.16 -5.67 5.24
CA LEU A 48 -4.81 -6.94 4.91
C LEU A 48 -6.20 -7.06 5.55
N ALA A 49 -6.36 -6.63 6.80
CA ALA A 49 -7.65 -6.62 7.49
C ALA A 49 -8.64 -5.64 6.82
N ALA A 50 -8.19 -4.41 6.54
CA ALA A 50 -9.00 -3.41 5.84
C ALA A 50 -9.42 -3.91 4.45
N THR A 51 -8.50 -4.52 3.71
CA THR A 51 -8.81 -5.09 2.38
C THR A 51 -9.81 -6.24 2.49
N SER A 52 -9.63 -7.16 3.45
CA SER A 52 -10.51 -8.34 3.56
C SER A 52 -11.93 -7.95 3.99
N PHE A 53 -12.06 -7.14 5.05
CA PHE A 53 -13.36 -6.85 5.65
C PHE A 53 -14.05 -5.61 5.06
N SER A 54 -13.30 -4.58 4.70
CA SER A 54 -13.88 -3.30 4.24
C SER A 54 -13.90 -3.16 2.71
N LEU A 55 -13.17 -4.00 1.97
CA LEU A 55 -13.19 -3.99 0.50
C LEU A 55 -13.76 -5.30 -0.07
N VAL A 56 -13.15 -6.45 0.22
CA VAL A 56 -13.49 -7.73 -0.43
C VAL A 56 -14.89 -8.22 -0.06
N VAL A 57 -15.25 -8.24 1.23
CA VAL A 57 -16.59 -8.67 1.66
C VAL A 57 -17.69 -7.79 1.01
N PRO A 58 -17.64 -6.44 1.11
CA PRO A 58 -18.61 -5.58 0.42
C PRO A 58 -18.60 -5.73 -1.11
N ALA A 59 -17.42 -5.95 -1.73
CA ALA A 59 -17.33 -6.14 -3.17
C ALA A 59 -18.05 -7.42 -3.63
N ILE A 60 -17.92 -8.52 -2.88
CA ILE A 60 -18.65 -9.78 -3.16
C ILE A 60 -20.17 -9.59 -2.98
N GLU A 61 -20.60 -8.85 -1.96
CA GLU A 61 -22.02 -8.57 -1.73
C GLU A 61 -22.65 -7.73 -2.87
N LEU A 62 -21.90 -6.78 -3.43
CA LEU A 62 -22.39 -5.87 -4.46
C LEU A 62 -22.24 -6.43 -5.90
N GLY A 63 -21.13 -7.10 -6.19
CA GLY A 63 -20.75 -7.53 -7.54
C GLY A 63 -20.65 -9.05 -7.74
N GLY A 64 -20.76 -9.83 -6.67
CA GLY A 64 -20.57 -11.28 -6.70
C GLY A 64 -19.09 -11.69 -6.74
N LEU A 65 -18.86 -12.99 -6.51
CA LEU A 65 -17.51 -13.54 -6.37
C LEU A 65 -16.66 -13.37 -7.64
N ILE A 66 -17.25 -13.61 -8.83
CA ILE A 66 -16.52 -13.61 -10.10
C ILE A 66 -16.02 -12.21 -10.44
N VAL A 67 -16.85 -11.18 -10.29
CA VAL A 67 -16.48 -9.79 -10.59
C VAL A 67 -15.42 -9.30 -9.61
N THR A 68 -15.57 -9.60 -8.32
CA THR A 68 -14.56 -9.25 -7.31
C THR A 68 -13.23 -9.94 -7.56
N ALA A 69 -13.24 -11.24 -7.87
CA ALA A 69 -12.02 -11.98 -8.20
C ALA A 69 -11.33 -11.43 -9.46
N ALA A 70 -12.09 -11.13 -10.51
CA ALA A 70 -11.55 -10.51 -11.73
C ALA A 70 -10.96 -9.11 -11.46
N GLY A 71 -11.64 -8.29 -10.64
CA GLY A 71 -11.14 -6.99 -10.20
C GLY A 71 -9.85 -7.11 -9.39
N MET A 72 -9.79 -8.07 -8.47
CA MET A 72 -8.60 -8.30 -7.64
C MET A 72 -7.41 -8.79 -8.48
N LEU A 73 -7.64 -9.74 -9.40
CA LEU A 73 -6.61 -10.27 -10.29
C LEU A 73 -6.09 -9.21 -11.27
N SER A 74 -6.98 -8.40 -11.84
CA SER A 74 -6.58 -7.31 -12.73
C SER A 74 -5.77 -6.24 -11.99
N GLY A 75 -6.15 -5.88 -10.76
CA GLY A 75 -5.37 -4.97 -9.91
C GLY A 75 -4.00 -5.55 -9.52
N ALA A 76 -3.94 -6.84 -9.18
CA ALA A 76 -2.68 -7.52 -8.89
C ALA A 76 -1.76 -7.58 -10.11
N LEU A 77 -2.31 -7.88 -11.29
CA LEU A 77 -1.57 -7.87 -12.55
C LEU A 77 -1.06 -6.46 -12.87
N PHE A 78 -1.89 -5.44 -12.69
CA PHE A 78 -1.50 -4.05 -12.90
C PHE A 78 -0.31 -3.65 -12.00
N LEU A 79 -0.36 -4.01 -10.71
CA LEU A 79 0.76 -3.78 -9.80
C LEU A 79 2.01 -4.54 -10.22
N ALA A 80 1.89 -5.83 -10.57
CA ALA A 80 3.03 -6.64 -11.02
C ALA A 80 3.68 -6.12 -12.32
N VAL A 81 2.87 -5.59 -13.24
CA VAL A 81 3.37 -4.95 -14.47
C VAL A 81 4.06 -3.62 -14.12
N SER A 82 3.46 -2.82 -13.24
CA SER A 82 4.03 -1.54 -12.79
C SER A 82 5.39 -1.75 -12.14
N ASP A 83 5.51 -2.76 -11.28
CA ASP A 83 6.75 -3.14 -10.62
C ASP A 83 7.88 -3.47 -11.63
N ARG A 84 7.57 -4.21 -12.71
CA ARG A 84 8.54 -4.52 -13.76
C ARG A 84 8.93 -3.34 -14.66
N ILE A 85 8.08 -2.33 -14.77
CA ILE A 85 8.34 -1.16 -15.60
C ILE A 85 9.25 -0.17 -14.87
N VAL A 86 9.06 -0.03 -13.55
CA VAL A 86 9.83 0.92 -12.74
C VAL A 86 11.26 0.37 -12.55
N PRO A 87 12.31 1.05 -13.02
CA PRO A 87 13.68 0.63 -12.75
C PRO A 87 13.97 0.81 -11.26
N HIS A 88 14.28 -0.29 -10.56
CA HIS A 88 14.61 -0.26 -9.14
C HIS A 88 15.74 -1.23 -8.81
N PHE A 89 16.49 -0.89 -7.76
CA PHE A 89 17.64 -1.67 -7.32
C PHE A 89 17.21 -2.57 -6.16
N HIS A 90 17.37 -3.88 -6.32
CA HIS A 90 17.24 -4.83 -5.23
C HIS A 90 18.61 -5.10 -4.63
N ASP A 91 18.79 -4.79 -3.35
CA ASP A 91 20.06 -4.97 -2.63
C ASP A 91 20.59 -6.42 -2.69
N ALA A 92 19.73 -7.41 -2.91
CA ALA A 92 20.08 -8.83 -2.96
C ALA A 92 20.22 -9.42 -4.38
N THR A 93 19.56 -8.87 -5.40
CA THR A 93 19.47 -9.46 -6.76
C THR A 93 20.02 -8.58 -7.87
N GLY A 94 20.37 -7.31 -7.59
CA GLY A 94 20.92 -6.37 -8.57
C GLY A 94 19.86 -5.47 -9.21
N PHE A 95 20.14 -4.95 -10.41
CA PHE A 95 19.20 -4.10 -11.15
C PHE A 95 18.05 -4.94 -11.72
N GLU A 96 16.82 -4.61 -11.35
CA GLU A 96 15.59 -5.17 -11.93
C GLU A 96 14.72 -4.06 -12.55
N GLY A 97 13.94 -4.42 -13.56
CA GLY A 97 13.15 -3.49 -14.38
C GLY A 97 13.76 -3.24 -15.77
N MET A 98 13.05 -2.49 -16.63
CA MET A 98 13.57 -2.15 -17.96
C MET A 98 14.84 -1.31 -17.84
N SER A 99 15.92 -1.75 -18.51
CA SER A 99 17.20 -1.06 -18.52
C SER A 99 17.04 0.33 -19.15
N THR A 100 17.00 1.37 -18.32
CA THR A 100 17.19 2.75 -18.74
C THR A 100 18.69 2.97 -18.94
N SER A 101 19.12 3.32 -20.15
CA SER A 101 20.52 3.57 -20.51
C SER A 101 20.97 5.01 -20.21
N LEU A 102 20.55 5.59 -19.09
CA LEU A 102 21.00 6.92 -18.65
C LEU A 102 22.08 6.80 -17.57
#